data_AF-A0A2H1L200-F1
#
_entry.id   AF-A0A2H1L200-F1
#
_cell.length_a   1.000
_cell.length_b   1.000
_cell.length_c   1.000
_cell.angle_alpha   90.00
_cell.angle_beta   90.00
_cell.angle_gamma   90.00
#
_symmetry.space_group_name_H-M   'P 1'
#
loop_
_entity.id
_entity.type
_entity.pdbx_description
1 polymer ?
#
loop_
_entity_poly.entity_id
_entity_poly.type
_entity_poly.pdbx_seq_one_letter_code
_entity_poly.pdbx_strand_id
1 'polypeptide(L)'
;MVVVDHDARRLVWTAPGRNSATVREFFDFLGPERCGQITHVSADGADFIDTIVAQKCPGAVRVSDPFHIVKWATEALDEVRRATWNDARALARNEPKRGRGRPRADAPPRPGSERAKGLKGARYSLWKNPENLTENQQVKLAWIADTDPRLYRAYLLKEGLRTVFQLPLDAAAEALERWISWARRCRIPAFVKLQRSIVKHRARILAAIEHNLSNGLIDSTNTKIRLITRMAFGFKSPEALIALALLTLGGHQPALPGRR
;
A
#
# COMPACT_ATOMS: atom_id res chain seq x y z
N MET A 1 16.13 0.26 -10.57
CA MET A 1 15.77 1.28 -9.58
C MET A 1 15.57 2.59 -10.30
N VAL A 2 14.58 3.37 -9.86
CA VAL A 2 14.18 4.65 -10.47
C VAL A 2 14.22 5.70 -9.37
N VAL A 3 14.85 6.84 -9.63
CA VAL A 3 14.92 7.99 -8.71
C VAL A 3 14.32 9.21 -9.41
N VAL A 4 13.37 9.85 -8.74
CA VAL A 4 12.62 10.98 -9.26
C VAL A 4 12.80 12.16 -8.31
N ASP A 5 13.02 13.33 -8.88
CA ASP A 5 13.05 14.58 -8.14
C ASP A 5 11.61 15.01 -7.78
N HIS A 6 11.36 15.32 -6.51
CA HIS A 6 10.04 15.70 -6.03
C HIS A 6 9.58 17.06 -6.57
N ASP A 7 10.49 18.03 -6.67
CA ASP A 7 10.20 19.41 -7.03
C ASP A 7 10.06 19.56 -8.55
N ALA A 8 11.05 19.07 -9.29
CA ALA A 8 11.06 19.12 -10.75
C ALA A 8 10.12 18.08 -11.38
N ARG A 9 9.71 17.05 -10.61
CA ARG A 9 8.89 15.91 -11.06
C ARG A 9 9.51 15.16 -12.24
N ARG A 10 10.85 15.08 -12.27
CA ARG A 10 11.65 14.51 -13.35
C ARG A 10 12.39 13.25 -12.91
N LEU A 11 12.55 12.31 -13.84
CA LEU A 11 13.43 11.17 -13.68
C LEU A 11 14.89 11.65 -13.65
N VAL A 12 15.55 11.61 -12.49
CA VAL A 12 16.94 12.09 -12.37
C VAL A 12 17.96 10.97 -12.51
N TRP A 13 17.56 9.73 -12.21
CA TRP A 13 18.46 8.59 -12.30
C TRP A 13 17.69 7.27 -12.44
N THR A 14 18.25 6.33 -13.19
CA THR A 14 17.73 4.97 -13.30
C THR A 14 18.84 3.99 -13.62
N ALA A 15 18.79 2.81 -13.00
CA ALA A 15 19.72 1.71 -13.28
C ALA A 15 19.04 0.34 -13.11
N PRO A 16 19.59 -0.75 -13.66
CA PRO A 16 19.08 -2.10 -13.43
C PRO A 16 19.21 -2.52 -11.96
N GLY A 17 18.29 -3.37 -11.49
CA GLY A 17 18.33 -3.92 -10.13
C GLY A 17 17.54 -3.12 -9.08
N ARG A 18 17.25 -3.79 -7.97
CA ARG A 18 16.54 -3.26 -6.78
C ARG A 18 17.21 -3.82 -5.53
N ASN A 19 18.46 -3.42 -5.29
CA ASN A 19 19.26 -3.90 -4.17
C ASN A 19 20.13 -2.77 -3.59
N SER A 20 20.82 -3.08 -2.48
CA SER A 20 21.69 -2.14 -1.78
C SER A 20 22.83 -1.59 -2.64
N ALA A 21 23.37 -2.36 -3.58
CA ALA A 21 24.45 -1.91 -4.45
C ALA A 21 23.96 -0.84 -5.41
N THR A 22 22.81 -1.06 -6.06
CA THR A 22 22.18 -0.08 -6.96
C THR A 22 21.83 1.22 -6.24
N VAL A 23 21.36 1.15 -4.98
CA VAL A 23 21.07 2.36 -4.19
C VAL A 23 22.36 3.13 -3.87
N ARG A 24 23.44 2.42 -3.49
CA ARG A 24 24.73 3.05 -3.24
C ARG A 24 25.29 3.73 -4.48
N GLU A 25 25.19 3.08 -5.64
CA GLU A 25 25.63 3.63 -6.92
C GLU A 25 25.02 5.01 -7.20
N PHE A 26 23.73 5.19 -6.91
CA PHE A 26 23.08 6.50 -7.04
C PHE A 26 23.69 7.56 -6.10
N PHE A 27 23.87 7.24 -4.82
CA PHE A 27 24.45 8.19 -3.86
C PHE A 27 25.94 8.46 -4.12
N ASP A 28 26.68 7.49 -4.63
CA ASP A 28 28.07 7.65 -5.03
C ASP A 28 28.17 8.54 -6.28
N PHE A 29 27.26 8.38 -7.25
CA PHE A 29 27.12 9.29 -8.40
C PHE A 29 26.80 10.73 -7.97
N LEU A 30 25.94 10.89 -6.98
CA LEU A 30 25.56 12.22 -6.47
C LEU A 30 26.73 12.91 -5.76
N GLY A 31 27.53 12.13 -5.01
CA GLY A 31 28.66 12.62 -4.22
C GLY A 31 28.23 13.24 -2.87
N PRO A 32 29.16 13.37 -1.91
CA PRO A 32 28.84 13.75 -0.54
C PRO A 32 28.23 15.15 -0.42
N GLU A 33 28.68 16.10 -1.23
CA GLU A 33 28.17 17.48 -1.21
C GLU A 33 26.67 17.54 -1.55
N ARG A 34 26.29 16.96 -2.70
CA ARG A 34 24.89 16.92 -3.13
C ARG A 34 24.03 16.00 -2.27
N CYS A 35 24.59 14.91 -1.72
CA CYS A 35 23.90 14.10 -0.70
C CYS A 35 23.55 14.93 0.54
N GLY A 36 24.43 15.84 0.97
CA GLY A 36 24.21 16.74 2.10
C GLY A 36 23.11 17.79 1.86
N GLN A 37 22.75 18.05 0.60
CA GLN A 37 21.67 18.96 0.22
C GLN A 37 20.30 18.28 0.18
N ILE A 38 20.24 16.94 0.24
CA ILE A 38 18.97 16.21 0.24
C ILE A 38 18.28 16.44 1.60
N THR A 39 17.11 17.06 1.54
CA THR A 39 16.29 17.35 2.73
C THR A 39 15.23 16.27 2.98
N HIS A 40 14.69 15.65 1.93
CA HIS A 40 13.61 14.66 2.02
C HIS A 40 13.85 13.47 1.09
N VAL A 41 13.52 12.27 1.57
CA VAL A 41 13.53 11.05 0.77
C VAL A 41 12.26 10.25 1.03
N SER A 42 11.44 10.05 0.01
CA SER A 42 10.37 9.06 0.04
C SER A 42 10.80 7.79 -0.70
N ALA A 43 10.49 6.64 -0.13
CA ALA A 43 10.77 5.34 -0.73
C ALA A 43 9.77 4.29 -0.26
N ASP A 44 9.68 3.18 -0.99
CA ASP A 44 9.02 1.99 -0.47
C ASP A 44 9.75 1.55 0.80
N GLY A 45 9.02 1.04 1.81
CA GLY A 45 9.55 0.67 3.13
C GLY A 45 10.50 -0.54 3.15
N ALA A 46 11.37 -0.68 2.16
CA ALA A 46 12.41 -1.68 2.10
C ALA A 46 13.60 -1.28 2.97
N ASP A 47 13.94 -2.12 3.95
CA ASP A 47 14.98 -1.83 4.95
C ASP A 47 16.36 -1.49 4.33
N PHE A 48 16.65 -2.01 3.13
CA PHE A 48 17.92 -1.71 2.45
C PHE A 48 18.03 -0.26 1.97
N ILE A 49 16.93 0.35 1.53
CA ILE A 49 16.91 1.76 1.12
C ILE A 49 17.09 2.62 2.36
N ASP A 50 16.33 2.32 3.42
CA ASP A 50 16.39 3.04 4.69
C ASP A 50 17.79 3.08 5.29
N THR A 51 18.48 1.94 5.24
CA THR A 51 19.84 1.81 5.78
C THR A 51 20.82 2.71 5.04
N ILE A 52 20.75 2.74 3.70
CA ILE A 52 21.69 3.52 2.89
C ILE A 52 21.36 5.01 2.97
N VAL A 53 20.08 5.38 2.94
CA VAL A 53 19.66 6.78 3.11
C VAL A 53 20.11 7.31 4.47
N ALA A 54 19.97 6.53 5.55
CA ALA A 54 20.45 6.92 6.87
C ALA A 54 21.98 7.13 6.93
N GLN A 55 22.75 6.41 6.10
CA GLN A 55 24.20 6.54 6.02
C GLN A 55 24.63 7.72 5.13
N LYS A 56 24.02 7.87 3.95
CA LYS A 56 24.43 8.83 2.92
C LYS A 56 23.80 10.22 3.11
N CYS A 57 22.59 10.28 3.66
CA CYS A 57 21.82 11.50 3.88
C CYS A 57 21.27 11.53 5.31
N PRO A 58 22.13 11.59 6.35
CA PRO A 58 21.69 11.48 7.75
C PRO A 58 20.75 12.62 8.18
N GLY A 59 20.84 13.80 7.56
CA GLY A 59 19.96 14.94 7.81
C GLY A 59 18.63 14.88 7.05
N ALA A 60 18.44 13.94 6.13
CA ALA A 60 17.22 13.88 5.33
C ALA A 60 16.05 13.29 6.12
N VAL A 61 14.91 13.96 6.04
CA VAL A 61 13.62 13.47 6.54
C VAL A 61 13.19 12.30 5.66
N ARG A 62 13.05 11.12 6.27
CA ARG A 62 12.59 9.92 5.60
C ARG A 62 11.07 9.85 5.68
N VAL A 63 10.43 9.74 4.52
CA VAL A 63 8.98 9.75 4.39
C VAL A 63 8.48 8.37 4.01
N SER A 64 7.50 7.87 4.74
CA SER A 64 6.81 6.63 4.40
C SER A 64 5.70 6.90 3.40
N ASP A 65 5.61 6.08 2.37
CA ASP A 65 4.54 6.18 1.38
C ASP A 65 3.16 5.80 1.95
N PRO A 66 2.17 6.72 1.95
CA PRO A 66 0.83 6.45 2.45
C PRO A 66 0.17 5.24 1.82
N PHE A 67 0.37 5.03 0.51
CA PHE A 67 -0.22 3.90 -0.20
C PHE A 67 0.30 2.56 0.35
N HIS A 68 1.61 2.45 0.60
CA HIS A 68 2.20 1.26 1.22
C HIS A 68 1.66 0.98 2.62
N ILE A 69 1.45 2.02 3.44
CA ILE A 69 0.89 1.88 4.78
C ILE A 69 -0.57 1.40 4.74
N VAL A 70 -1.40 1.98 3.87
CA VAL A 70 -2.80 1.55 3.66
C VAL A 70 -2.86 0.14 3.05
N LYS A 71 -1.89 -0.23 2.21
CA LYS A 71 -1.76 -1.57 1.67
C LYS A 71 -1.52 -2.61 2.77
N TRP A 72 -0.64 -2.34 3.74
CA TRP A 72 -0.45 -3.23 4.90
C TRP A 72 -1.75 -3.44 5.70
N ALA A 73 -2.55 -2.39 5.91
CA ALA A 73 -3.86 -2.52 6.55
C ALA A 73 -4.85 -3.34 5.72
N THR A 74 -4.82 -3.19 4.40
CA THR A 74 -5.65 -3.97 3.47
C THR A 74 -5.26 -5.45 3.47
N GLU A 75 -3.97 -5.75 3.54
CA GLU A 75 -3.45 -7.11 3.67
C GLU A 75 -3.84 -7.74 5.01
N ALA A 76 -3.71 -7.00 6.12
CA ALA A 76 -4.17 -7.44 7.44
C ALA A 76 -5.67 -7.71 7.46
N LEU A 77 -6.49 -6.87 6.83
CA LEU A 77 -7.92 -7.10 6.65
C LEU A 77 -8.22 -8.36 5.82
N ASP A 78 -7.47 -8.58 4.73
CA ASP A 78 -7.66 -9.76 3.89
C ASP A 78 -7.30 -11.06 4.64
N GLU A 79 -6.29 -11.03 5.52
CA GLU A 79 -5.98 -12.15 6.42
C GLU A 79 -7.17 -12.49 7.32
N VAL A 80 -7.77 -11.48 7.97
CA VAL A 80 -8.95 -11.68 8.83
C VAL A 80 -10.16 -12.18 8.03
N ARG A 81 -10.37 -11.66 6.82
CA ARG A 81 -11.44 -12.11 5.92
C ARG A 81 -11.26 -13.57 5.53
N ARG A 82 -10.04 -14.00 5.18
CA ARG A 82 -9.73 -15.40 4.85
C ARG A 82 -9.94 -16.31 6.05
N ALA A 83 -9.49 -15.91 7.24
CA ALA A 83 -9.73 -16.66 8.47
C ALA A 83 -11.24 -16.82 8.75
N THR A 84 -11.99 -15.73 8.67
CA THR A 84 -13.46 -15.71 8.87
C THR A 84 -14.18 -16.65 7.90
N TRP A 85 -13.76 -16.66 6.63
CA TRP A 85 -14.27 -17.60 5.64
C TRP A 85 -13.93 -19.06 5.96
N ASN A 86 -12.69 -19.32 6.40
CA ASN A 86 -12.24 -20.67 6.75
C ASN A 86 -12.99 -21.21 7.97
N ASP A 87 -13.24 -20.37 8.98
CA ASP A 87 -14.03 -20.70 10.16
C ASP A 87 -15.48 -21.07 9.76
N ALA A 88 -16.11 -20.25 8.92
CA ALA A 88 -17.45 -20.53 8.39
C ALA A 88 -17.49 -21.85 7.61
N ARG A 89 -16.46 -22.13 6.78
CA ARG A 89 -16.36 -23.41 6.07
C ARG A 89 -16.11 -24.59 6.99
N ALA A 90 -15.36 -24.42 8.08
CA ALA A 90 -15.14 -25.48 9.06
C ALA A 90 -16.44 -25.87 9.75
N LEU A 91 -17.24 -24.88 10.17
CA LEU A 91 -18.58 -25.10 10.72
C LEU A 91 -19.49 -25.79 9.68
N ALA A 92 -19.51 -25.30 8.44
CA ALA A 92 -20.34 -25.85 7.38
C ALA A 92 -20.04 -27.33 7.06
N ARG A 93 -18.80 -27.79 7.27
CA ARG A 93 -18.41 -29.20 7.06
C ARG A 93 -19.01 -30.15 8.09
N ASN A 94 -19.25 -29.66 9.31
CA ASN A 94 -19.80 -30.46 10.41
C ASN A 94 -21.34 -30.47 10.39
N GLU A 95 -21.97 -29.68 9.50
CA GLU A 95 -23.42 -29.66 9.35
C GLU A 95 -23.93 -30.87 8.55
N PRO A 96 -25.15 -31.36 8.87
CA PRO A 96 -25.79 -32.41 8.10
C PRO A 96 -25.96 -31.99 6.63
N LYS A 97 -25.55 -32.87 5.72
CA LYS A 97 -25.74 -32.67 4.29
C LYS A 97 -27.23 -32.75 3.96
N ARG A 98 -27.73 -31.78 3.21
CA ARG A 98 -29.07 -31.84 2.63
C ARG A 98 -29.03 -32.60 1.31
N GLY A 99 -30.03 -33.44 1.07
CA GLY A 99 -30.24 -34.11 -0.21
C GLY A 99 -30.53 -33.11 -1.34
N ARG A 100 -30.61 -33.62 -2.57
CA ARG A 100 -30.90 -32.80 -3.76
C ARG A 100 -32.37 -32.33 -3.71
N GLY A 101 -32.61 -31.03 -3.90
CA GLY A 101 -33.97 -30.45 -3.90
C GLY A 101 -34.14 -29.27 -2.95
N ARG A 102 -35.33 -28.66 -2.95
CA ARG A 102 -35.67 -27.57 -2.04
C ARG A 102 -35.79 -28.13 -0.61
N PRO A 103 -35.16 -27.52 0.40
CA PRO A 103 -35.33 -27.94 1.80
C PRO A 103 -36.79 -27.87 2.22
N ARG A 104 -37.21 -28.81 3.09
CA ARG A 104 -38.52 -28.73 3.77
C ARG A 104 -38.55 -27.50 4.69
N ALA A 105 -39.75 -27.00 5.00
CA ALA A 105 -39.94 -25.80 5.82
C ALA A 105 -39.40 -25.95 7.25
N ASP A 106 -39.38 -27.18 7.78
CA ASP A 106 -38.88 -27.58 9.10
C ASP A 106 -37.40 -27.98 9.10
N ALA A 107 -36.68 -27.83 7.99
CA ALA A 107 -35.29 -28.26 7.90
C ALA A 107 -34.39 -27.45 8.85
N PRO A 108 -33.51 -28.11 9.63
CA PRO A 108 -32.70 -27.43 10.64
C PRO A 108 -31.78 -26.39 10.01
N PRO A 109 -31.56 -25.23 10.66
CA PRO A 109 -30.73 -24.15 10.12
C PRO A 109 -29.30 -24.61 9.87
N ARG A 110 -28.64 -23.96 8.91
CA ARG A 110 -27.27 -24.30 8.51
C ARG A 110 -26.37 -23.07 8.63
N PRO A 111 -26.11 -22.60 9.87
CA PRO A 111 -25.48 -21.31 10.11
C PRO A 111 -24.08 -21.18 9.50
N GLY A 112 -23.27 -22.22 9.52
CA GLY A 112 -21.95 -22.25 8.88
C GLY A 112 -22.05 -22.17 7.36
N SER A 113 -22.97 -22.93 6.74
CA SER A 113 -23.19 -22.87 5.28
C SER A 113 -23.75 -21.53 4.83
N GLU A 114 -24.69 -20.96 5.59
CA GLU A 114 -25.32 -19.66 5.34
C GLU A 114 -24.30 -18.53 5.48
N ARG A 115 -23.51 -18.53 6.57
CA ARG A 115 -22.41 -17.58 6.79
C ARG A 115 -21.36 -17.66 5.69
N ALA A 116 -20.92 -18.86 5.31
CA ALA A 116 -19.99 -19.04 4.20
C ALA A 116 -20.60 -18.53 2.88
N LYS A 117 -21.87 -18.81 2.59
CA LYS A 117 -22.53 -18.26 1.39
C LYS A 117 -22.58 -16.73 1.42
N GLY A 118 -22.90 -16.12 2.57
CA GLY A 118 -22.98 -14.67 2.76
C GLY A 118 -21.64 -13.95 2.56
N LEU A 119 -20.55 -14.52 3.10
CA LEU A 119 -19.18 -14.00 2.95
C LEU A 119 -18.65 -14.09 1.51
N LYS A 120 -19.31 -14.83 0.61
CA LYS A 120 -18.87 -14.96 -0.78
C LYS A 120 -18.99 -13.60 -1.47
N GLY A 121 -17.93 -13.17 -2.13
CA GLY A 121 -17.88 -11.85 -2.78
C GLY A 121 -17.74 -10.66 -1.81
N ALA A 122 -17.50 -10.88 -0.52
CA ALA A 122 -17.31 -9.81 0.47
C ALA A 122 -16.02 -8.98 0.27
N ARG A 123 -15.07 -9.47 -0.54
CA ARG A 123 -13.75 -8.82 -0.71
C ARG A 123 -13.88 -7.35 -1.12
N TYR A 124 -14.67 -7.06 -2.15
CA TYR A 124 -14.80 -5.69 -2.65
C TYR A 124 -15.57 -4.77 -1.70
N SER A 125 -16.54 -5.29 -0.95
CA SER A 125 -17.24 -4.52 0.10
C SER A 125 -16.30 -4.06 1.22
N LEU A 126 -15.22 -4.83 1.46
CA LEU A 126 -14.24 -4.54 2.51
C LEU A 126 -13.03 -3.74 2.00
N TRP A 127 -12.68 -3.90 0.72
CA TRP A 127 -11.47 -3.33 0.14
C TRP A 127 -11.64 -1.90 -0.37
N LYS A 128 -12.76 -1.65 -1.07
CA LYS A 128 -13.04 -0.33 -1.63
C LYS A 128 -13.22 0.69 -0.52
N ASN A 129 -12.94 1.94 -0.84
CA ASN A 129 -13.24 3.03 0.07
C ASN A 129 -14.76 3.13 0.28
N PRO A 130 -15.23 3.48 1.49
CA PRO A 130 -16.64 3.67 1.82
C PRO A 130 -17.40 4.50 0.78
N GLU A 131 -16.81 5.60 0.32
CA GLU A 131 -17.38 6.51 -0.67
C GLU A 131 -17.58 5.90 -2.07
N ASN A 132 -16.91 4.77 -2.36
CA ASN A 132 -16.93 4.08 -3.65
C ASN A 132 -17.71 2.76 -3.63
N LEU A 133 -18.42 2.47 -2.53
CA LEU A 133 -19.23 1.27 -2.40
C LEU A 133 -20.54 1.41 -3.16
N THR A 134 -20.88 0.41 -3.97
CA THR A 134 -22.23 0.31 -4.55
C THR A 134 -23.25 -0.04 -3.47
N GLU A 135 -24.55 0.22 -3.71
CA GLU A 135 -25.63 -0.13 -2.77
C GLU A 135 -25.55 -1.60 -2.31
N ASN A 136 -25.38 -2.53 -3.24
CA ASN A 136 -25.19 -3.96 -2.93
C ASN A 136 -23.96 -4.22 -2.05
N GLN A 137 -22.89 -3.45 -2.20
CA GLN A 137 -21.69 -3.58 -1.38
C GLN A 137 -21.91 -3.01 0.02
N GLN A 138 -22.66 -1.90 0.15
CA GLN A 138 -23.05 -1.32 1.43
C GLN A 138 -23.96 -2.26 2.23
N VAL A 139 -24.98 -2.84 1.58
CA VAL A 139 -25.85 -3.86 2.20
C VAL A 139 -25.02 -5.05 2.69
N LYS A 140 -24.06 -5.51 1.89
CA LYS A 140 -23.15 -6.59 2.31
C LYS A 140 -22.26 -6.19 3.49
N LEU A 141 -21.77 -4.95 3.53
CA LEU A 141 -20.97 -4.46 4.64
C LEU A 141 -21.80 -4.35 5.92
N ALA A 142 -23.05 -3.88 5.83
CA ALA A 142 -23.98 -3.85 6.96
C ALA A 142 -24.28 -5.27 7.48
N TRP A 143 -24.50 -6.23 6.58
CA TRP A 143 -24.63 -7.63 6.95
C TRP A 143 -23.39 -8.16 7.68
N ILE A 144 -22.17 -7.85 7.20
CA ILE A 144 -20.92 -8.23 7.89
C ILE A 144 -20.82 -7.58 9.28
N ALA A 145 -21.30 -6.34 9.44
CA ALA A 145 -21.30 -5.66 10.73
C ALA A 145 -22.17 -6.40 11.76
N ASP A 146 -23.31 -6.94 11.32
CA ASP A 146 -24.24 -7.71 12.15
C ASP A 146 -23.74 -9.14 12.41
N THR A 147 -23.25 -9.84 11.38
CA THR A 147 -22.93 -11.28 11.50
C THR A 147 -21.49 -11.58 11.89
N ASP A 148 -20.55 -10.67 11.62
CA ASP A 148 -19.13 -10.90 11.78
C ASP A 148 -18.41 -9.71 12.46
N PRO A 149 -18.69 -9.41 13.75
CA PRO A 149 -18.14 -8.24 14.44
C PRO A 149 -16.61 -8.16 14.44
N ARG A 150 -15.91 -9.31 14.44
CA ARG A 150 -14.45 -9.36 14.33
C ARG A 150 -13.94 -8.89 12.97
N LEU A 151 -14.61 -9.30 11.88
CA LEU A 151 -14.27 -8.87 10.52
C LEU A 151 -14.62 -7.41 10.31
N TYR A 152 -15.76 -6.96 10.83
CA TYR A 152 -16.15 -5.56 10.78
C TYR A 152 -15.19 -4.66 11.57
N ARG A 153 -14.73 -5.08 12.76
CA ARG A 153 -13.68 -4.37 13.50
C ARG A 153 -12.38 -4.25 12.71
N ALA A 154 -11.97 -5.31 12.00
CA ALA A 154 -10.81 -5.27 11.12
C ALA A 154 -11.00 -4.26 9.97
N TYR A 155 -12.20 -4.19 9.39
CA TYR A 155 -12.55 -3.19 8.40
C TYR A 155 -12.43 -1.77 8.94
N LEU A 156 -13.01 -1.50 10.11
CA LEU A 156 -12.92 -0.18 10.74
C LEU A 156 -11.48 0.20 11.11
N LEU A 157 -10.64 -0.75 11.52
CA LEU A 157 -9.21 -0.49 11.74
C LEU A 157 -8.51 -0.10 10.43
N LYS A 158 -8.82 -0.74 9.30
CA LYS A 158 -8.27 -0.36 7.99
C LYS A 158 -8.72 1.03 7.57
N GLU A 159 -10.01 1.35 7.68
CA GLU A 159 -10.53 2.68 7.34
C GLU A 159 -10.04 3.77 8.30
N GLY A 160 -9.90 3.46 9.58
CA GLY A 160 -9.33 4.37 10.57
C GLY A 160 -7.90 4.78 10.20
N LEU A 161 -7.07 3.83 9.77
CA LEU A 161 -5.70 4.15 9.34
C LEU A 161 -5.68 4.96 8.04
N ARG A 162 -6.59 4.67 7.10
CA ARG A 162 -6.74 5.47 5.87
C ARG A 162 -7.10 6.92 6.18
N THR A 163 -7.99 7.12 7.15
CA THR A 163 -8.47 8.44 7.57
C THR A 163 -7.34 9.31 8.14
N VAL A 164 -6.36 8.72 8.84
CA VAL A 164 -5.20 9.46 9.37
C VAL A 164 -4.50 10.29 8.29
N PHE A 165 -4.36 9.76 7.07
CA PHE A 165 -3.70 10.44 5.95
C PHE A 165 -4.55 11.55 5.30
N GLN A 166 -5.80 11.73 5.72
CA GLN A 166 -6.70 12.78 5.22
C GLN A 166 -6.82 13.96 6.19
N LEU A 167 -6.18 13.87 7.36
CA LEU A 167 -6.23 14.86 8.42
C LEU A 167 -5.03 15.82 8.35
N PRO A 168 -5.18 17.06 8.84
CA PRO A 168 -4.04 17.93 9.09
C PRO A 168 -3.11 17.30 10.15
N LEU A 169 -1.83 17.71 10.16
CA LEU A 169 -0.76 17.04 10.93
C LEU A 169 -1.07 16.86 12.42
N ASP A 170 -1.61 17.89 13.05
CA ASP A 170 -1.99 17.91 14.46
C ASP A 170 -3.07 16.86 14.77
N ALA A 171 -4.17 16.88 14.01
CA ALA A 171 -5.25 15.91 14.13
C ALA A 171 -4.80 14.50 13.72
N ALA A 172 -3.92 14.37 12.72
CA ALA A 172 -3.37 13.10 12.27
C ALA A 172 -2.50 12.45 13.36
N ALA A 173 -1.68 13.23 14.07
CA ALA A 173 -0.87 12.74 15.18
C ALA A 173 -1.74 12.17 16.31
N GLU A 174 -2.80 12.88 16.71
CA GLU A 174 -3.75 12.39 17.71
C GLU A 174 -4.50 11.14 17.22
N ALA A 175 -5.03 11.18 15.99
CA ALA A 175 -5.76 10.07 15.40
C ALA A 175 -4.89 8.81 15.28
N LEU A 176 -3.60 8.96 14.93
CA LEU A 176 -2.65 7.86 14.84
C LEU A 176 -2.38 7.23 16.20
N GLU A 177 -2.24 8.02 17.27
CA GLU A 177 -2.09 7.49 18.63
C GLU A 177 -3.33 6.72 19.09
N ARG A 178 -4.52 7.27 18.83
CA ARG A 178 -5.79 6.59 19.13
C ARG A 178 -5.91 5.29 18.35
N TRP A 179 -5.53 5.30 17.07
CA TRP A 179 -5.51 4.11 16.23
C TRP A 179 -4.52 3.07 16.75
N ILE A 180 -3.30 3.46 17.12
CA ILE A 180 -2.28 2.56 17.70
C ILE A 180 -2.81 1.92 19.00
N SER A 181 -3.41 2.72 19.88
CA SER A 181 -4.00 2.25 21.14
C SER A 181 -5.13 1.24 20.92
N TRP A 182 -5.98 1.49 19.91
CA TRP A 182 -7.07 0.60 19.55
C TRP A 182 -6.55 -0.70 18.91
N ALA A 183 -5.67 -0.60 17.92
CA ALA A 183 -5.08 -1.75 17.22
C ALA A 183 -4.30 -2.66 18.17
N ARG A 184 -3.61 -2.10 19.17
CA ARG A 184 -2.92 -2.90 20.22
C ARG A 184 -3.88 -3.78 21.02
N ARG A 185 -5.10 -3.31 21.28
CA ARG A 185 -6.10 -3.97 22.16
C ARG A 185 -7.21 -4.69 21.39
N CYS A 186 -7.18 -4.67 20.06
CA CYS A 186 -8.28 -5.19 19.22
C CYS A 186 -8.47 -6.72 19.26
N ARG A 187 -7.48 -7.45 19.78
CA ARG A 187 -7.39 -8.93 19.81
C ARG A 187 -7.46 -9.58 18.42
N ILE A 188 -6.97 -8.88 17.40
CA ILE A 188 -6.85 -9.38 16.03
C ILE A 188 -5.35 -9.47 15.68
N PRO A 189 -4.75 -10.67 15.63
CA PRO A 189 -3.30 -10.83 15.50
C PRO A 189 -2.68 -10.06 14.34
N ALA A 190 -3.32 -10.06 13.17
CA ALA A 190 -2.88 -9.31 11.99
C ALA A 190 -2.74 -7.80 12.26
N PHE A 191 -3.70 -7.20 12.98
CA PHE A 191 -3.68 -5.78 13.32
C PHE A 191 -2.78 -5.45 14.51
N VAL A 192 -2.61 -6.37 15.47
CA VAL A 192 -1.60 -6.22 16.53
C VAL A 192 -0.19 -6.24 15.94
N LYS A 193 0.07 -7.11 14.97
CA LYS A 193 1.33 -7.11 14.21
C LYS A 193 1.52 -5.83 13.42
N LEU A 194 0.49 -5.40 12.68
CA LEU A 194 0.52 -4.15 11.91
C LEU A 194 0.82 -2.95 12.81
N GLN A 195 0.18 -2.85 13.97
CA GLN A 195 0.40 -1.78 14.93
C GLN A 195 1.88 -1.63 15.33
N ARG A 196 2.61 -2.73 15.50
CA ARG A 196 4.06 -2.69 15.81
C ARG A 196 4.86 -2.07 14.66
N SER A 197 4.53 -2.43 13.41
CA SER A 197 5.13 -1.80 12.23
C SER A 197 4.79 -0.31 12.15
N ILE A 198 3.55 0.08 12.41
CA ILE A 198 3.14 1.50 12.42
C ILE A 198 3.91 2.29 13.48
N VAL A 199 4.13 1.73 14.68
CA VAL A 199 4.97 2.38 15.71
C VAL A 199 6.41 2.55 15.23
N LYS A 200 7.02 1.53 14.61
CA LYS A 200 8.39 1.62 14.05
C LYS A 200 8.51 2.76 13.02
N HIS A 201 7.46 2.99 12.24
CA HIS A 201 7.46 3.99 11.16
C HIS A 201 6.73 5.30 11.50
N ARG A 202 6.32 5.51 12.76
CA ARG A 202 5.46 6.62 13.18
C ARG A 202 5.95 7.99 12.71
N ALA A 203 7.21 8.32 12.99
CA ALA A 203 7.80 9.60 12.58
C ALA A 203 7.75 9.82 11.07
N ARG A 204 7.98 8.76 10.29
CA ARG A 204 7.99 8.81 8.82
C ARG A 204 6.58 8.92 8.23
N ILE A 205 5.59 8.36 8.92
CA ILE A 205 4.16 8.49 8.56
C ILE A 205 3.71 9.94 8.76
N LEU A 206 4.05 10.55 9.91
CA LEU A 206 3.71 11.94 10.17
C LEU A 206 4.44 12.90 9.21
N ALA A 207 5.70 12.64 8.90
CA ALA A 207 6.44 13.40 7.89
C ALA A 207 5.78 13.34 6.50
N ALA A 208 5.13 12.22 6.15
CA ALA A 208 4.38 12.12 4.89
C ALA A 208 3.20 13.09 4.83
N ILE A 209 2.53 13.27 5.96
CA ILE A 209 1.37 14.16 6.11
C ILE A 209 1.84 15.61 6.16
N GLU A 210 2.86 15.90 6.97
CA GLU A 210 3.45 17.24 7.13
C GLU A 210 3.94 17.82 5.80
N HIS A 211 4.65 17.03 5.01
CA HIS A 211 5.26 17.50 3.76
C HIS A 211 4.41 17.15 2.52
N ASN A 212 3.26 16.49 2.69
CA ASN A 212 2.40 16.03 1.60
C ASN A 212 3.17 15.22 0.53
N LEU A 213 4.13 14.39 0.97
CA LEU A 213 5.00 13.61 0.10
C LEU A 213 4.46 12.18 -0.03
N SER A 214 4.46 11.67 -1.27
CA SER A 214 4.05 10.30 -1.58
C SER A 214 4.90 9.70 -2.70
N ASN A 215 4.91 8.37 -2.83
CA ASN A 215 5.57 7.70 -3.95
C ASN A 215 4.76 7.78 -5.26
N GLY A 216 3.66 8.54 -5.31
CA GLY A 216 2.81 8.66 -6.50
C GLY A 216 3.57 9.17 -7.74
N LEU A 217 4.59 10.00 -7.55
CA LEU A 217 5.50 10.41 -8.63
C LEU A 217 6.27 9.24 -9.22
N ILE A 218 6.83 8.39 -8.36
CA ILE A 218 7.58 7.19 -8.75
C ILE A 218 6.64 6.22 -9.47
N ASP A 219 5.42 6.02 -8.99
CA ASP A 219 4.44 5.14 -9.62
C ASP A 219 3.96 5.63 -10.99
N SER A 220 3.76 6.94 -11.13
CA SER A 220 3.49 7.58 -12.42
C SER A 220 4.65 7.36 -13.38
N THR A 221 5.88 7.61 -12.95
CA THR A 221 7.10 7.40 -13.76
C THR A 221 7.25 5.94 -14.16
N ASN A 222 7.08 5.00 -13.24
CA ASN A 222 7.09 3.56 -13.52
C ASN A 222 6.01 3.16 -14.55
N THR A 223 4.83 3.77 -14.47
CA THR A 223 3.75 3.55 -15.44
C THR A 223 4.13 4.06 -16.83
N LYS A 224 4.74 5.24 -16.93
CA LYS A 224 5.25 5.80 -18.18
C LYS A 224 6.36 4.93 -18.77
N ILE A 225 7.30 4.45 -17.95
CA ILE A 225 8.36 3.53 -18.39
C ILE A 225 7.76 2.23 -18.95
N ARG A 226 6.77 1.63 -18.27
CA ARG A 226 6.07 0.45 -18.80
C ARG A 226 5.37 0.70 -20.12
N LEU A 227 4.79 1.90 -20.31
CA LEU A 227 4.19 2.29 -21.58
C LEU A 227 5.25 2.40 -22.68
N ILE A 228 6.39 3.05 -22.40
CA ILE A 228 7.53 3.13 -23.32
C ILE A 228 7.99 1.72 -23.75
N THR A 229 8.16 0.80 -22.79
CA THR A 229 8.50 -0.61 -23.09
C THR A 229 7.49 -1.27 -24.01
N ARG A 230 6.19 -1.02 -23.79
CA ARG A 230 5.12 -1.60 -24.62
C ARG A 230 5.13 -1.04 -26.04
N MET A 231 5.30 0.28 -26.20
CA MET A 231 5.35 0.93 -27.52
C MET A 231 6.57 0.50 -28.34
N ALA A 232 7.70 0.25 -27.67
CA ALA A 232 8.92 -0.24 -28.32
C ALA A 232 8.89 -1.75 -28.64
N PHE A 233 7.83 -2.48 -28.25
CA PHE A 233 7.75 -3.94 -28.33
C PHE A 233 8.89 -4.65 -27.59
N GLY A 234 9.36 -4.04 -26.49
CA GLY A 234 10.49 -4.52 -25.70
C GLY A 234 11.83 -3.92 -26.12
N PHE A 235 12.87 -4.18 -25.32
CA PHE A 235 14.24 -3.72 -25.56
C PHE A 235 15.20 -4.90 -25.46
N LYS A 236 16.24 -4.91 -26.30
CA LYS A 236 17.31 -5.93 -26.26
C LYS A 236 18.24 -5.75 -25.06
N SER A 237 18.35 -4.54 -24.51
CA SER A 237 19.17 -4.25 -23.34
C SER A 237 18.49 -3.25 -22.40
N PRO A 238 18.77 -3.31 -21.09
CA PRO A 238 18.26 -2.33 -20.11
C PRO A 238 18.70 -0.89 -20.39
N GLU A 239 19.89 -0.72 -20.95
CA GLU A 239 20.51 0.59 -21.21
C GLU A 239 19.71 1.38 -22.24
N ALA A 240 19.19 0.71 -23.28
CA ALA A 240 18.32 1.34 -24.27
C ALA A 240 17.01 1.87 -23.65
N LEU A 241 16.40 1.09 -22.75
CA LEU A 241 15.22 1.52 -22.01
C LEU A 241 15.54 2.70 -21.08
N ILE A 242 16.67 2.63 -20.37
CA ILE A 242 17.15 3.68 -19.47
C ILE A 242 17.37 4.99 -20.22
N ALA A 243 18.09 4.95 -21.35
CA ALA A 243 18.37 6.12 -22.16
C ALA A 243 17.08 6.78 -22.66
N LEU A 244 16.14 5.99 -23.18
CA LEU A 244 14.85 6.52 -23.65
C LEU A 244 13.99 7.05 -22.51
N ALA A 245 13.99 6.39 -21.35
CA ALA A 245 13.28 6.87 -20.16
C ALA A 245 13.86 8.21 -19.68
N LEU A 246 15.19 8.36 -19.60
CA LEU A 246 15.85 9.61 -19.22
C LEU A 246 15.59 10.72 -20.23
N LEU A 247 15.63 10.42 -21.53
CA LEU A 247 15.31 11.38 -22.59
C LEU A 247 13.86 11.88 -22.50
N THR A 248 12.93 10.97 -22.21
CA THR A 248 11.49 11.30 -22.21
C THR A 248 11.03 11.93 -20.89
N LEU A 249 11.62 11.53 -19.76
CA LEU A 249 11.12 11.84 -18.42
C LEU A 249 12.10 12.65 -17.55
N GLY A 250 13.37 12.76 -17.93
CA GLY A 250 14.40 13.46 -17.15
C GLY A 250 14.50 14.96 -17.44
N GLY A 251 13.76 15.45 -18.44
CA GLY A 251 13.75 16.86 -18.82
C GLY A 251 15.07 17.37 -19.40
N HIS A 252 16.01 16.47 -19.72
CA HIS A 252 17.22 16.81 -20.44
C HIS A 252 16.86 17.19 -21.88
N GLN A 253 17.32 18.36 -22.32
CA GLN A 253 17.20 18.79 -23.72
C GLN A 253 18.52 18.51 -24.41
N PRO A 254 18.72 17.33 -25.03
CA PRO A 254 19.95 17.07 -25.76
C PRO A 254 20.09 18.10 -26.89
N ALA A 255 21.30 18.60 -27.10
CA ALA A 255 21.60 19.42 -28.26
C ALA A 255 21.36 18.56 -29.52
N LEU A 256 20.30 18.88 -30.28
CA LEU A 256 19.99 18.16 -31.50
C LEU A 256 20.98 18.60 -32.59
N PRO A 257 21.61 17.66 -33.31
CA PRO A 257 22.47 18.03 -34.43
C PRO A 257 21.67 18.83 -35.46
N GLY A 258 22.15 20.04 -35.79
CA GLY A 258 21.60 20.87 -36.87
C GLY A 258 20.55 21.91 -36.49
N ARG A 259 20.16 22.07 -35.22
CA ARG A 259 19.40 23.26 -34.76
C ARG A 259 20.35 24.21 -34.02
N ARG A 260 20.81 25.25 -34.72
CA ARG A 260 21.39 26.46 -34.13
C ARG A 260 20.28 27.46 -33.85
#